data_AF-A0A5Q8CAG6-F1
#
_entry.id   AF-A0A5Q8CAG6-F1
#
_cell.length_a   1.000
_cell.length_b   1.000
_cell.length_c   1.000
_cell.angle_alpha   90.00
_cell.angle_beta   90.00
_cell.angle_gamma   90.00
#
_symmetry.space_group_name_H-M   'P 1'
#
loop_
_entity.id
_entity.type
_entity.pdbx_description
1 polymer ?
#
loop_
_entity_poly.entity_id
_entity_poly.type
_entity_poly.pdbx_seq_one_letter_code
_entity_poly.pdbx_strand_id
1 'polypeptide(L)'
;LAARRASAADLAEIERAVVGMRDNIPGDLNAVCQADLAFHKGVIAASHNVVLKGLVGMLEAALRATFLVTNPLMEAQSRALSAHVAVLEAIRVRDTAGARGAMNRLLDIAADDLHARG
;
A
#
# COMPACT_ATOMS: atom_id res chain seq x y z
N LEU A 1 -8.55 -7.02 9.02
CA LEU A 1 -8.80 -8.43 8.60
C LEU A 1 -7.50 -9.16 8.28
N ALA A 2 -6.65 -8.62 7.39
CA ALA A 2 -5.33 -9.19 7.07
C ALA A 2 -4.49 -9.47 8.32
N ALA A 3 -4.39 -8.50 9.24
CA ALA A 3 -3.70 -8.69 10.52
C ALA A 3 -4.15 -9.93 11.30
N ARG A 4 -5.40 -10.40 11.18
CA ARG A 4 -5.87 -11.61 11.88
C ARG A 4 -5.67 -12.90 11.07
N ARG A 5 -5.59 -12.81 9.75
CA ARG A 5 -5.79 -13.95 8.84
C ARG A 5 -4.60 -14.28 7.94
N ALA A 6 -3.69 -13.34 7.73
CA ALA A 6 -2.55 -13.49 6.83
C ALA A 6 -1.74 -14.74 7.19
N SER A 7 -1.38 -15.55 6.20
CA SER A 7 -0.38 -16.61 6.35
C SER A 7 1.05 -16.04 6.28
N ALA A 8 2.05 -16.88 6.52
CA ALA A 8 3.45 -16.51 6.31
C ALA A 8 3.74 -16.17 4.83
N ALA A 9 3.09 -16.88 3.90
CA ALA A 9 3.21 -16.62 2.47
C ALA A 9 2.61 -15.24 2.10
N ASP A 10 1.46 -14.89 2.66
CA ASP A 10 0.86 -13.57 2.45
C ASP A 10 1.77 -12.45 2.95
N LEU A 11 2.36 -12.61 4.14
CA LEU A 11 3.32 -11.65 4.67
C LEU A 11 4.55 -11.50 3.77
N ALA A 12 5.06 -12.61 3.23
CA ALA A 12 6.19 -12.58 2.31
C ALA A 12 5.87 -11.85 0.99
N GLU A 13 4.65 -11.99 0.45
CA GLU A 13 4.22 -11.21 -0.72
C GLU A 13 4.10 -9.72 -0.41
N ILE A 14 3.50 -9.36 0.73
CA ILE A 14 3.37 -7.96 1.14
C ILE A 14 4.76 -7.34 1.35
N GLU A 15 5.67 -8.07 1.98
CA GLU A 15 7.05 -7.62 2.20
C GLU A 15 7.84 -7.45 0.89
N ARG A 16 7.72 -8.40 -0.05
CA ARG A 16 8.30 -8.24 -1.40
C ARG A 16 7.87 -6.95 -2.07
N ALA A 17 6.59 -6.59 -1.95
CA ALA A 17 6.06 -5.37 -2.54
C ALA A 17 6.65 -4.10 -1.86
N VAL A 18 6.79 -4.09 -0.53
CA VAL A 18 7.43 -2.99 0.19
C VAL A 18 8.90 -2.83 -0.21
N VAL A 19 9.63 -3.94 -0.33
CA VAL A 19 11.03 -3.93 -0.80
C VAL A 19 11.09 -3.41 -2.24
N GLY A 20 10.19 -3.84 -3.12
CA GLY A 20 10.08 -3.34 -4.48
C GLY A 20 9.88 -1.84 -4.57
N MET A 21 9.06 -1.24 -3.70
CA MET A 21 8.92 0.23 -3.64
C MET A 21 10.23 0.88 -3.21
N ARG A 22 10.84 0.38 -2.12
CA ARG A 22 12.09 0.95 -1.58
C ARG A 22 13.22 0.94 -2.60
N ASP A 23 13.39 -0.17 -3.31
CA ASP A 23 14.53 -0.37 -4.21
C ASP A 23 14.40 0.44 -5.51
N ASN A 24 13.19 0.92 -5.84
CA ASN A 24 12.94 1.73 -7.04
C ASN A 24 12.75 3.23 -6.77
N ILE A 25 12.64 3.66 -5.50
CA ILE A 25 12.62 5.09 -5.12
C ILE A 25 14.04 5.67 -5.14
N PRO A 26 14.27 6.89 -5.67
CA PRO A 26 13.35 7.75 -6.43
C PRO A 26 13.40 7.51 -7.95
N GLY A 27 14.06 6.44 -8.41
CA GLY A 27 14.47 6.23 -9.79
C GLY A 27 13.34 5.85 -10.76
N ASP A 28 12.71 4.70 -10.56
CA ASP A 28 11.70 4.14 -11.48
C ASP A 28 10.30 4.24 -10.90
N LEU A 29 9.63 5.36 -11.17
CA LEU A 29 8.27 5.62 -10.71
C LEU A 29 7.25 4.58 -11.19
N ASN A 30 7.46 3.96 -12.36
CA ASN A 30 6.57 2.91 -12.85
C ASN A 30 6.73 1.64 -12.03
N ALA A 31 7.98 1.24 -11.75
CA ALA A 31 8.26 0.11 -10.87
C ALA A 31 7.74 0.35 -9.44
N VAL A 32 7.86 1.57 -8.91
CA VAL A 32 7.26 1.95 -7.62
C VAL A 32 5.73 1.78 -7.66
N CYS A 33 5.05 2.24 -8.71
CA CYS A 33 3.60 2.09 -8.85
C CYS A 33 3.18 0.61 -8.95
N GLN A 34 3.94 -0.22 -9.67
CA GLN A 34 3.66 -1.65 -9.75
C GLN A 34 3.83 -2.35 -8.39
N ALA A 35 4.85 -1.95 -7.63
CA ALA A 35 5.10 -2.47 -6.29
C ALA A 35 4.02 -2.02 -5.28
N ASP A 36 3.58 -0.77 -5.34
CA ASP A 36 2.45 -0.23 -4.56
C ASP A 36 1.14 -0.99 -4.84
N LEU A 37 0.83 -1.21 -6.11
CA LEU A 37 -0.33 -2.01 -6.50
C LEU A 37 -0.23 -3.46 -6.01
N ALA A 38 0.95 -4.07 -6.11
CA ALA A 38 1.20 -5.42 -5.60
C ALA A 38 1.00 -5.49 -4.07
N PHE A 39 1.41 -4.46 -3.34
CA PHE A 39 1.19 -4.35 -1.90
C PHE A 39 -0.30 -4.37 -1.56
N HIS A 40 -1.10 -3.51 -2.19
CA HIS A 40 -2.54 -3.45 -1.93
C HIS A 40 -3.26 -4.76 -2.26
N LYS A 41 -2.89 -5.40 -3.39
CA LYS A 41 -3.39 -6.72 -3.76
C LYS A 41 -3.03 -7.77 -2.71
N GLY A 42 -1.79 -7.76 -2.22
CA GLY A 42 -1.30 -8.64 -1.15
C GLY A 42 -2.10 -8.48 0.14
N VAL A 43 -2.31 -7.25 0.62
CA VAL A 43 -3.08 -6.97 1.84
C VAL A 43 -4.53 -7.45 1.71
N ILE A 44 -5.16 -7.26 0.54
CA ILE A 44 -6.53 -7.72 0.31
C ILE A 44 -6.59 -9.25 0.24
N ALA A 45 -5.64 -9.89 -0.44
CA ALA A 45 -5.56 -11.35 -0.49
C ALA A 45 -5.37 -11.94 0.92
N ALA A 46 -4.48 -11.36 1.72
CA ALA A 46 -4.20 -11.72 3.11
C ALA A 46 -5.40 -11.55 4.05
N SER A 47 -6.39 -10.75 3.66
CA SER A 47 -7.65 -10.64 4.40
C SER A 47 -8.53 -11.88 4.30
N HIS A 48 -8.27 -12.74 3.30
CA HIS A 48 -9.06 -13.91 2.91
C HIS A 48 -10.57 -13.61 2.93
N ASN A 49 -10.95 -12.44 2.42
CA ASN A 49 -12.32 -11.98 2.33
C ASN A 49 -12.73 -11.82 0.86
N VAL A 50 -13.62 -12.70 0.41
CA VAL A 50 -14.09 -12.76 -0.99
C VAL A 50 -14.79 -11.47 -1.44
N VAL A 51 -15.44 -10.74 -0.53
CA VAL A 51 -16.08 -9.44 -0.82
C VAL A 51 -15.02 -8.40 -1.11
N LEU A 52 -13.96 -8.34 -0.30
CA LEU A 52 -12.84 -7.40 -0.53
C LEU A 52 -12.05 -7.74 -1.80
N LYS A 53 -11.97 -9.03 -2.17
CA LYS A 53 -11.34 -9.46 -3.41
C LYS A 53 -12.04 -8.91 -4.65
N GLY A 54 -13.36 -8.75 -4.61
CA GLY A 54 -14.14 -8.08 -5.68
C GLY A 54 -13.87 -6.58 -5.80
N LEU A 55 -13.37 -5.95 -4.73
CA LEU A 55 -13.04 -4.51 -4.69
C LEU A 55 -11.69 -4.18 -5.35
N VAL A 56 -10.83 -5.19 -5.57
CA VAL A 56 -9.46 -5.03 -6.11
C VAL A 56 -9.48 -4.38 -7.50
N GLY A 57 -10.43 -4.74 -8.36
CA GLY A 57 -10.51 -4.21 -9.72
C GLY A 57 -10.80 -2.70 -9.77
N MET A 58 -11.58 -2.18 -8.83
CA MET A 58 -11.85 -0.74 -8.72
C MET A 58 -10.67 0.02 -8.10
N LEU A 59 -10.01 -0.58 -7.09
CA LEU A 59 -8.79 -0.03 -6.51
C LEU A 59 -7.66 0.08 -7.53
N GLU A 60 -7.52 -0.88 -8.44
CA GLU A 60 -6.49 -0.88 -9.47
C GLU A 60 -6.63 0.28 -10.47
N ALA A 61 -7.86 0.67 -10.81
CA ALA A 61 -8.12 1.83 -11.66
C ALA A 61 -7.87 3.15 -10.92
N ALA A 62 -8.31 3.25 -9.66
CA ALA A 62 -8.11 4.44 -8.83
C ALA A 62 -6.64 4.66 -8.48
N LEU A 63 -5.92 3.62 -8.06
CA LEU A 63 -4.49 3.68 -7.72
C LEU A 63 -3.66 4.11 -8.92
N ARG A 64 -3.89 3.56 -10.13
CA ARG A 64 -3.20 4.01 -11.34
C ARG A 64 -3.44 5.49 -11.66
N ALA A 65 -4.67 5.97 -11.46
CA ALA A 65 -5.01 7.37 -11.69
C ALA A 65 -4.33 8.30 -10.67
N THR A 66 -4.27 7.91 -9.40
CA THR A 66 -3.62 8.69 -8.35
C THR A 66 -2.09 8.65 -8.45
N PHE A 67 -1.48 7.50 -8.80
CA PHE A 67 -0.03 7.34 -8.83
C PHE A 67 0.66 8.11 -9.96
N LEU A 68 0.04 8.18 -11.14
CA LEU A 68 0.50 9.02 -12.25
C LEU A 68 0.42 10.52 -11.91
N VAL A 69 -0.37 10.86 -10.89
CA VAL A 69 -0.61 12.23 -10.42
C VAL A 69 0.19 12.53 -9.14
N THR A 70 0.69 11.55 -8.37
CA THR A 70 1.51 11.81 -7.18
C THR A 70 2.91 12.35 -7.52
N ASN A 71 3.38 13.26 -6.68
CA ASN A 71 4.52 14.14 -6.90
C ASN A 71 5.87 13.37 -6.95
N PRO A 72 6.76 13.61 -7.94
CA PRO A 72 8.10 13.00 -7.98
C PRO A 72 9.04 13.49 -6.86
N LEU A 73 8.58 14.29 -5.90
CA LEU A 73 9.40 14.75 -4.78
C LEU A 73 9.78 13.58 -3.87
N MET A 74 11.09 13.45 -3.62
CA MET A 74 11.67 12.38 -2.80
C MET A 74 11.09 12.31 -1.39
N GLU A 75 10.74 13.45 -0.78
CA GLU A 75 10.10 13.49 0.54
C GLU A 75 8.70 12.85 0.53
N ALA A 76 7.91 13.09 -0.52
CA ALA A 76 6.58 12.49 -0.65
C ALA A 76 6.68 10.97 -0.78
N GLN A 77 7.63 10.48 -1.59
CA GLN A 77 7.88 9.06 -1.77
C GLN A 77 8.37 8.38 -0.49
N SER A 78 9.25 9.05 0.28
CA SER A 78 9.72 8.53 1.57
C SER A 78 8.60 8.44 2.61
N ARG A 79 7.73 9.45 2.69
CA ARG A 79 6.53 9.42 3.56
C ARG A 79 5.59 8.28 3.15
N ALA A 80 5.32 8.12 1.86
CA ALA A 80 4.47 7.04 1.36
C ALA A 80 5.05 5.67 1.70
N LEU A 81 6.35 5.44 1.46
CA LEU A 81 7.01 4.17 1.82
C LEU A 81 6.92 3.88 3.32
N SER A 82 7.11 4.89 4.17
CA SER A 82 7.01 4.74 5.63
C SER A 82 5.62 4.31 6.08
N ALA A 83 4.56 4.84 5.44
CA ALA A 83 3.19 4.44 5.71
C ALA A 83 2.92 2.97 5.33
N HIS A 84 3.46 2.51 4.20
CA HIS A 84 3.37 1.12 3.76
C HIS A 84 4.05 0.15 4.72
N VAL A 85 5.27 0.48 5.18
CA VAL A 85 6.01 -0.30 6.19
C VAL A 85 5.17 -0.41 7.47
N ALA A 86 4.57 0.69 7.94
CA ALA A 86 3.75 0.66 9.16
C ALA A 86 2.54 -0.30 9.05
N VAL A 87 1.92 -0.40 7.88
CA VAL A 87 0.84 -1.37 7.63
C VAL A 87 1.38 -2.81 7.67
N LEU A 88 2.49 -3.09 6.99
CA LEU A 88 3.12 -4.41 7.00
C LEU A 88 3.46 -4.85 8.42
N GLU A 89 4.12 -4.00 9.21
CA GLU A 89 4.51 -4.34 10.58
C GLU A 89 3.28 -4.61 11.45
N ALA A 90 2.24 -3.78 11.35
CA ALA A 90 1.01 -4.00 12.11
C ALA A 90 0.32 -5.33 11.74
N ILE A 91 0.35 -5.72 10.46
CA ILE A 91 -0.17 -7.03 10.01
C ILE A 91 0.72 -8.16 10.56
N ARG A 92 2.06 -8.00 10.51
CA ARG A 92 3.04 -8.98 10.98
C ARG A 92 2.89 -9.29 12.46
N VAL A 93 2.71 -8.26 13.31
CA VAL A 93 2.49 -8.43 14.76
C VAL A 93 1.04 -8.71 15.14
N ARG A 94 0.15 -8.94 14.16
CA ARG A 94 -1.28 -9.22 14.35
C ARG A 94 -2.06 -8.09 15.05
N ASP A 95 -1.55 -6.86 15.01
CA ASP A 95 -2.24 -5.69 15.56
C ASP A 95 -3.34 -5.22 14.60
N THR A 96 -4.56 -5.68 14.86
CA THR A 96 -5.71 -5.33 14.04
C THR A 96 -6.09 -3.85 14.10
N ALA A 97 -5.88 -3.18 15.23
CA ALA A 97 -6.19 -1.77 15.41
C ALA A 97 -5.12 -0.90 14.73
N GLY A 98 -3.85 -1.23 14.96
CA GLY A 98 -2.71 -0.60 14.28
C GLY A 98 -2.78 -0.74 12.77
N ALA A 99 -3.13 -1.93 12.25
CA ALA A 99 -3.23 -2.14 10.80
C ALA A 99 -4.34 -1.30 10.18
N ARG A 100 -5.47 -1.13 10.88
CA ARG A 100 -6.55 -0.24 10.44
C ARG A 100 -6.11 1.22 10.46
N GLY A 101 -5.51 1.67 11.56
CA GLY A 101 -5.02 3.04 11.69
C GLY A 101 -3.96 3.39 10.65
N ALA A 102 -3.03 2.47 10.37
CA ALA A 102 -2.00 2.63 9.36
C ALA A 102 -2.59 2.69 7.94
N MET A 103 -3.58 1.84 7.62
CA MET A 103 -4.26 1.94 6.33
C MET A 103 -5.04 3.23 6.14
N ASN A 104 -5.70 3.72 7.20
CA ASN A 104 -6.39 5.02 7.13
C ASN A 104 -5.39 6.15 6.84
N ARG A 105 -4.24 6.17 7.52
CA ARG A 105 -3.19 7.17 7.25
C ARG A 105 -2.68 7.12 5.80
N LEU A 106 -2.59 5.93 5.21
CA LEU A 106 -2.21 5.77 3.80
C LEU A 106 -3.24 6.42 2.87
N LEU A 107 -4.53 6.27 3.17
CA LEU A 107 -5.61 6.94 2.43
C LEU A 107 -5.58 8.46 2.62
N ASP A 108 -5.29 8.93 3.85
CA ASP A 108 -5.18 10.37 4.14
C ASP A 108 -4.02 10.99 3.34
N ILE A 109 -2.85 10.35 3.29
CA ILE A 109 -1.70 10.79 2.49
C ILE A 109 -2.08 10.88 1.00
N ALA A 110 -2.77 9.87 0.47
CA ALA A 110 -3.20 9.87 -0.93
C ALA A 110 -4.21 10.99 -1.23
N ALA A 111 -5.11 11.31 -0.28
CA ALA A 111 -6.06 12.39 -0.42
C ALA A 111 -5.38 13.77 -0.35
N ASP A 112 -4.43 13.95 0.56
CA ASP A 112 -3.65 15.18 0.70
C ASP A 112 -2.82 15.47 -0.55
N ASP A 113 -2.17 14.44 -1.12
CA ASP A 113 -1.38 14.57 -2.36
C ASP A 113 -2.25 14.95 -3.57
N LEU A 114 -3.52 14.51 -3.59
CA LEU A 114 -4.49 14.89 -4.61
C LEU A 114 -4.95 16.35 -4.46
N HIS A 115 -5.21 16.80 -3.23
CA HIS A 115 -5.66 18.16 -2.93
C HIS A 115 -4.56 19.21 -3.04
N ALA A 116 -3.30 18.87 -2.75
CA ALA A 116 -2.16 19.78 -2.87
C ALA A 116 -1.87 20.25 -4.32
N ARG A 117 -2.70 19.84 -5.29
CA ARG A 117 -2.64 20.20 -6.70
C ARG A 117 -3.85 21.01 -7.19
N GLY A 118 -4.81 21.31 -6.30
CA GLY A 118 -5.99 22.14 -6.57
C GLY A 118 -5.73 23.63 -6.40
#